data_AF-A0A7Z9ICY2-F1
#
_entry.id   AF-A0A7Z9ICY2-F1
#
_cell.length_a   1.000
_cell.length_b   1.000
_cell.length_c   1.000
_cell.angle_alpha   90.00
_cell.angle_beta   90.00
_cell.angle_gamma   90.00
#
_symmetry.space_group_name_H-M   'P 1'
#
loop_
_entity.id
_entity.type
_entity.pdbx_description
1 polymer ?
#
loop_
_entity_poly.entity_id
_entity_poly.type
_entity_poly.pdbx_seq_one_letter_code
_entity_poly.pdbx_strand_id
1 'polypeptide(L)'
;NGKNYTQIHRFETHFINTWHNIVLIDKHNDQRECFDLQTDLQPLLKWIQQIEPAIGDIEESTDCGITDDHDAPGPTIISTATLETVASWFDDITVDSVRRRLRCNIEIHGVPAFWEDNFLNGKQVLRIGDLQFLGTTSSRRCVVPTRDPDSGEPTPDFAKTVRARREQTLPAWSDRSQFDHFFRLATNTVLATDCHGGTIKVGDEVT
;
A
#
# COMPACT_ATOMS: atom_id res chain seq x y z
N ASN A 1 5.89 9.76 -11.40
CA ASN A 1 5.03 9.03 -10.44
C ASN A 1 3.96 8.28 -11.23
N GLY A 2 3.85 6.96 -11.03
CA GLY A 2 2.97 6.07 -11.81
C GLY A 2 1.49 6.46 -11.85
N LYS A 3 0.97 7.13 -10.82
CA LYS A 3 -0.46 7.52 -10.73
C LYS A 3 -0.94 8.45 -11.86
N ASN A 4 -0.02 9.08 -12.58
CA ASN A 4 -0.32 9.97 -13.70
C ASN A 4 -0.59 9.23 -15.02
N TYR A 5 -0.33 7.91 -15.07
CA TYR A 5 -0.46 7.09 -16.26
C TYR A 5 -1.63 6.11 -16.11
N THR A 6 -2.78 6.43 -16.69
CA THR A 6 -3.98 5.58 -16.63
C THR A 6 -3.79 4.25 -17.36
N GLN A 7 -2.98 4.24 -18.41
CA GLN A 7 -2.64 3.06 -19.19
C GLN A 7 -1.89 1.99 -18.40
N ILE A 8 -1.37 2.28 -17.21
CA ILE A 8 -0.80 1.26 -16.31
C ILE A 8 -1.86 0.21 -15.95
N HIS A 9 -3.13 0.58 -15.84
CA HIS A 9 -4.21 -0.36 -15.51
C HIS A 9 -4.48 -1.41 -16.60
N ARG A 10 -3.91 -1.27 -17.80
CA ARG A 10 -3.88 -2.32 -18.83
C ARG A 10 -3.05 -3.53 -18.40
N PHE A 11 -2.03 -3.29 -17.58
CA PHE A 11 -1.04 -4.29 -17.22
C PHE A 11 -1.31 -4.86 -15.84
N GLU A 12 -0.99 -6.14 -15.69
CA GLU A 12 -0.97 -6.84 -14.41
C GLU A 12 0.43 -7.39 -14.17
N THR A 13 0.84 -7.43 -12.90
CA THR A 13 2.17 -7.88 -12.48
C THR A 13 2.05 -8.87 -11.34
N HIS A 14 2.76 -9.99 -11.44
CA HIS A 14 2.91 -10.92 -10.34
C HIS A 14 4.38 -11.28 -10.16
N PHE A 15 4.80 -11.47 -8.91
CA PHE A 15 6.05 -12.16 -8.61
C PHE A 15 5.87 -13.67 -8.84
N ILE A 16 6.87 -14.31 -9.42
CA ILE A 16 6.91 -15.75 -9.69
C ILE A 16 8.20 -16.33 -9.14
N ASN A 17 8.19 -17.43 -8.39
CA ASN A 17 9.37 -18.10 -7.82
C ASN A 17 10.19 -17.29 -6.78
N THR A 18 10.60 -16.05 -7.08
CA THR A 18 11.44 -15.17 -6.27
C THR A 18 10.95 -13.72 -6.30
N TRP A 19 11.55 -12.86 -5.47
CA TRP A 19 11.29 -11.41 -5.47
C TRP A 19 11.90 -10.65 -6.67
N HIS A 20 12.74 -11.31 -7.46
CA HIS A 20 13.34 -10.69 -8.65
C HIS A 20 12.64 -11.12 -9.93
N ASN A 21 11.86 -12.19 -9.91
CA ASN A 21 11.21 -12.68 -11.11
C ASN A 21 9.75 -12.23 -11.11
N ILE A 22 9.38 -11.49 -12.14
CA ILE A 22 8.00 -11.03 -12.36
C ILE A 22 7.47 -11.58 -13.67
N VAL A 23 6.15 -11.73 -13.74
CA VAL A 23 5.41 -11.84 -15.00
C VAL A 23 4.59 -10.58 -15.18
N LEU A 24 4.72 -9.96 -16.35
CA LEU A 24 3.85 -8.88 -16.80
C LEU A 24 2.84 -9.42 -17.80
N ILE A 25 1.57 -9.10 -17.56
CA ILE A 25 0.44 -9.53 -18.38
C ILE A 25 -0.21 -8.28 -18.97
N ASP A 26 -0.34 -8.26 -20.29
CA ASP A 26 -1.14 -7.28 -21.00
C ASP A 26 -2.56 -7.82 -21.20
N LYS A 27 -3.53 -7.24 -20.49
CA LYS A 27 -4.91 -7.72 -20.48
C LYS A 27 -5.64 -7.51 -21.81
N HIS A 28 -5.13 -6.66 -22.71
CA HIS A 28 -5.80 -6.38 -23.98
C HIS A 28 -5.54 -7.45 -25.04
N ASN A 29 -4.35 -8.07 -25.04
CA ASN A 29 -3.94 -9.03 -26.06
C ASN A 29 -3.47 -10.37 -25.47
N ASP A 30 -3.60 -10.56 -24.16
CA ASP A 30 -3.17 -11.74 -23.40
C ASP A 30 -1.69 -12.09 -23.62
N GLN A 31 -0.85 -11.08 -23.91
CA GLN A 31 0.59 -11.24 -23.93
C GLN A 31 1.13 -11.32 -22.50
N ARG A 32 2.06 -12.26 -22.31
CA ARG A 32 2.71 -12.51 -21.03
C ARG A 32 4.21 -12.60 -21.24
N GLU A 33 4.95 -11.79 -20.50
CA GLU A 33 6.40 -11.80 -20.53
C GLU A 33 6.95 -11.91 -19.12
N CYS A 34 7.96 -12.75 -18.96
CA CYS A 34 8.67 -12.92 -17.70
C CYS A 34 9.95 -12.08 -17.73
N PHE A 35 10.24 -11.42 -16.62
CA PHE A 35 11.43 -10.62 -16.45
C PHE A 35 12.11 -10.99 -15.13
N ASP A 36 13.43 -11.09 -15.16
CA ASP A 36 14.26 -10.98 -13.97
C ASP A 36 14.67 -9.50 -13.77
N LEU A 37 14.27 -8.91 -12.66
CA LEU A 37 14.51 -7.51 -12.31
C LEU A 37 16.01 -7.18 -12.16
N GLN A 38 16.89 -8.17 -12.05
CA GLN A 38 18.34 -7.96 -11.97
C GLN A 38 19.03 -8.04 -13.33
N THR A 39 18.53 -8.86 -14.26
CA THR A 39 19.20 -9.10 -15.54
C THR A 39 18.46 -8.53 -16.76
N ASP A 40 17.15 -8.34 -16.66
CA ASP A 40 16.29 -8.04 -17.82
C ASP A 40 15.80 -6.58 -17.84
N LEU A 41 16.55 -5.64 -17.24
CA LEU A 41 16.18 -4.23 -17.17
C LEU A 41 15.93 -3.60 -18.55
N GLN A 42 16.73 -3.95 -19.56
CA GLN A 42 16.59 -3.40 -20.92
C GLN A 42 15.32 -3.91 -21.63
N PRO A 43 15.02 -5.24 -21.67
CA PRO A 43 13.72 -5.74 -22.08
C PRO A 43 12.54 -5.15 -21.30
N LEU A 44 12.66 -5.04 -19.97
CA LEU A 44 11.62 -4.48 -19.11
C LEU A 44 11.36 -3.00 -19.42
N LEU A 45 12.41 -2.22 -19.66
CA LEU A 45 12.31 -0.81 -20.08
C LEU A 45 11.52 -0.69 -21.38
N LYS A 46 11.76 -1.57 -22.37
CA LYS A 46 10.98 -1.59 -23.62
C LYS A 46 9.50 -1.89 -23.37
N TRP A 47 9.19 -2.76 -22.41
CA TRP A 47 7.80 -2.98 -21.98
C TRP A 47 7.19 -1.73 -21.36
N ILE A 48 7.88 -1.09 -20.42
CA ILE A 48 7.43 0.14 -19.76
C ILE A 48 7.29 1.30 -20.76
N GLN A 49 8.11 1.37 -21.80
CA GLN A 49 8.01 2.37 -22.86
C GLN A 49 6.72 2.25 -23.70
N GLN A 50 6.00 1.12 -23.62
CA GLN A 50 4.65 1.01 -24.18
C GLN A 50 3.62 1.84 -23.39
N ILE A 51 3.90 2.15 -22.12
CA ILE A 51 3.12 3.06 -21.28
C ILE A 51 3.53 4.50 -21.60
N GLU A 52 4.81 4.82 -21.44
CA GLU A 52 5.34 6.18 -21.63
C GLU A 52 6.69 6.09 -22.36
N PRO A 53 6.75 6.41 -23.66
CA PRO A 53 7.98 6.34 -24.46
C PRO A 53 9.11 7.23 -23.95
N ALA A 54 8.80 8.28 -23.17
CA ALA A 54 9.81 9.17 -22.59
C ALA A 54 10.57 8.57 -21.40
N ILE A 55 10.16 7.42 -20.86
CA ILE A 55 10.91 6.73 -19.80
C ILE A 55 12.23 6.22 -20.37
N GLY A 56 13.34 6.75 -19.86
CA GLY A 56 14.68 6.51 -20.40
C GLY A 56 15.48 5.41 -19.70
N ASP A 57 15.15 5.10 -18.44
CA ASP A 57 15.90 4.10 -17.66
C ASP A 57 15.04 3.51 -16.52
N ILE A 58 15.53 2.41 -15.94
CA ILE A 58 15.01 1.78 -14.73
C ILE A 58 16.18 1.61 -13.76
N GLU A 59 16.03 2.15 -12.56
CA GLU A 59 17.01 2.03 -11.48
C GLU A 59 16.34 1.52 -10.20
N GLU A 60 17.08 0.71 -9.44
CA GLU A 60 16.73 0.38 -8.07
C GLU A 60 17.20 1.52 -7.16
N SER A 61 16.30 2.11 -6.38
CA SER A 61 16.66 3.12 -5.39
C SER A 61 17.04 2.44 -4.08
N THR A 62 18.23 2.77 -3.56
CA THR A 62 18.69 2.39 -2.22
C THR A 62 18.51 3.52 -1.19
N ASP A 63 17.88 4.62 -1.59
CA ASP A 63 17.86 5.88 -0.83
C ASP A 63 16.76 5.93 0.23
N CYS A 64 15.73 5.11 0.09
CA CYS A 64 14.60 5.04 1.01
C CYS A 64 14.15 3.58 1.23
N GLY A 65 13.26 3.40 2.18
CA GLY A 65 12.63 2.10 2.41
C GLY A 65 11.47 1.83 1.44
N ILE A 66 10.41 1.23 1.94
CA ILE A 66 9.33 0.66 1.11
C ILE A 66 8.41 1.75 0.53
N THR A 67 8.37 2.93 1.16
CA THR A 67 7.46 4.03 0.81
C THR A 67 8.20 5.20 0.18
N ASP A 68 7.47 6.06 -0.53
CA ASP A 68 7.97 7.34 -1.04
C ASP A 68 8.05 8.44 0.05
N ASP A 69 7.69 8.11 1.29
CA ASP A 69 7.82 8.96 2.47
C ASP A 69 9.17 8.72 3.17
N HIS A 70 10.13 9.63 2.98
CA HIS A 70 11.47 9.54 3.57
C HIS A 70 11.49 9.65 5.09
N ASP A 71 10.45 10.25 5.70
CA ASP A 71 10.33 10.35 7.15
C ASP A 71 9.71 9.08 7.77
N ALA A 72 9.14 8.19 6.95
CA ALA A 72 8.53 6.95 7.39
C ALA A 72 8.81 5.77 6.44
N PRO A 73 10.08 5.38 6.24
CA PRO A 73 10.51 4.36 5.27
C PRO A 73 10.03 2.93 5.56
N GLY A 74 9.43 2.67 6.71
CA GLY A 74 8.96 1.35 7.11
C GLY A 74 7.70 0.89 6.36
N PRO A 75 7.29 -0.37 6.55
CA PRO A 75 6.05 -0.88 5.96
C PRO A 75 4.82 -0.16 6.52
N THR A 76 3.80 0.01 5.69
CA THR A 76 2.49 0.45 6.16
C THR A 76 1.70 -0.68 6.81
N ILE A 77 1.05 -0.39 7.93
CA ILE A 77 0.25 -1.35 8.72
C ILE A 77 -1.22 -1.01 8.59
N ILE A 78 -2.04 -2.02 8.30
CA ILE A 78 -3.50 -1.91 8.27
C ILE A 78 -4.13 -3.14 8.91
N SER A 79 -5.29 -3.00 9.56
CA SER A 79 -6.04 -4.18 10.01
C SER A 79 -6.98 -4.71 8.93
N THR A 80 -7.22 -6.03 8.91
CA THR A 80 -8.25 -6.64 8.06
C THR A 80 -9.61 -6.00 8.32
N ALA A 81 -9.93 -5.73 9.59
CA ALA A 81 -11.17 -5.07 9.97
C ALA A 81 -11.28 -3.63 9.42
N THR A 82 -10.18 -2.89 9.25
CA THR A 82 -10.19 -1.61 8.52
C THR A 82 -10.58 -1.82 7.07
N LEU A 83 -10.01 -2.81 6.38
CA LEU A 83 -10.32 -3.09 4.97
C LEU A 83 -11.79 -3.46 4.79
N GLU A 84 -12.32 -4.34 5.65
CA GLU A 84 -13.73 -4.73 5.69
C GLU A 84 -14.65 -3.53 5.96
N THR A 85 -14.30 -2.70 6.95
CA THR A 85 -15.07 -1.50 7.28
C THR A 85 -15.12 -0.53 6.10
N VAL A 86 -13.98 -0.27 5.45
CA VAL A 86 -13.92 0.62 4.28
C VAL A 86 -14.72 0.04 3.12
N ALA A 87 -14.62 -1.26 2.86
CA ALA A 87 -15.41 -1.93 1.83
C ALA A 87 -16.92 -1.79 2.08
N SER A 88 -17.35 -1.97 3.33
CA SER A 88 -18.76 -1.85 3.73
C SER A 88 -19.40 -0.48 3.49
N TRP A 89 -18.61 0.55 3.22
CA TRP A 89 -19.11 1.89 2.90
C TRP A 89 -19.57 2.03 1.45
N PHE A 90 -19.37 1.00 0.62
CA PHE A 90 -19.69 0.99 -0.80
C PHE A 90 -20.40 -0.32 -1.17
N ASP A 91 -21.42 -0.23 -2.03
CA ASP A 91 -22.19 -1.40 -2.43
C ASP A 91 -21.39 -2.34 -3.37
N ASP A 92 -20.52 -1.77 -4.20
CA ASP A 92 -19.82 -2.50 -5.29
C ASP A 92 -18.30 -2.68 -5.05
N ILE A 93 -17.80 -2.43 -3.83
CA ILE A 93 -16.37 -2.58 -3.52
C ILE A 93 -16.15 -3.74 -2.56
N THR A 94 -15.39 -4.74 -3.01
CA THR A 94 -14.97 -5.87 -2.18
C THR A 94 -13.78 -5.52 -1.29
N VAL A 95 -13.59 -6.30 -0.22
CA VAL A 95 -12.41 -6.20 0.66
C VAL A 95 -11.10 -6.32 -0.15
N ASP A 96 -11.05 -7.26 -1.09
CA ASP A 96 -9.91 -7.46 -1.99
C ASP A 96 -9.65 -6.25 -2.88
N SER A 97 -10.70 -5.58 -3.36
CA SER A 97 -10.57 -4.31 -4.09
C SER A 97 -9.97 -3.22 -3.21
N VAL A 98 -10.43 -3.06 -1.96
CA VAL A 98 -9.84 -2.11 -1.00
C VAL A 98 -8.37 -2.42 -0.73
N ARG A 99 -8.03 -3.69 -0.53
CA ARG A 99 -6.63 -4.15 -0.32
C ARG A 99 -5.73 -3.71 -1.48
N ARG A 100 -6.15 -3.97 -2.72
CA ARG A 100 -5.41 -3.60 -3.95
C ARG A 100 -5.36 -2.08 -4.19
N ARG A 101 -6.38 -1.33 -3.74
CA ARG A 101 -6.44 0.13 -3.79
C ARG A 101 -5.47 0.79 -2.79
N LEU A 102 -5.42 0.29 -1.56
CA LEU A 102 -4.63 0.88 -0.47
C LEU A 102 -3.16 0.44 -0.48
N ARG A 103 -2.85 -0.74 -1.03
CA ARG A 103 -1.48 -1.24 -1.23
C ARG A 103 -0.65 -1.22 0.07
N CYS A 104 -1.29 -1.60 1.17
CA CYS A 104 -0.60 -1.68 2.45
C CYS A 104 0.30 -2.92 2.48
N ASN A 105 1.40 -2.84 3.22
CA ASN A 105 2.42 -3.89 3.20
C ASN A 105 2.11 -5.03 4.15
N ILE A 106 1.62 -4.70 5.34
CA ILE A 106 1.32 -5.67 6.40
C ILE A 106 -0.14 -5.51 6.82
N GLU A 107 -0.87 -6.61 6.74
CA GLU A 107 -2.27 -6.71 7.16
C GLU A 107 -2.35 -7.50 8.48
N ILE A 108 -2.97 -6.90 9.50
CA ILE A 108 -3.14 -7.47 10.84
C ILE A 108 -4.57 -7.99 11.00
N HIS A 109 -4.70 -9.29 11.24
CA HIS A 109 -5.98 -9.94 11.51
C HIS A 109 -6.28 -10.01 13.01
N GLY A 110 -7.56 -10.14 13.39
CA GLY A 110 -7.98 -10.38 14.77
C GLY A 110 -8.04 -9.13 15.68
N VAL A 111 -7.91 -7.94 15.10
CA VAL A 111 -7.98 -6.65 15.79
C VAL A 111 -9.15 -5.81 15.25
N PRO A 112 -9.73 -4.88 16.04
CA PRO A 112 -10.85 -4.06 15.57
C PRO A 112 -10.45 -3.11 14.44
N ALA A 113 -11.45 -2.60 13.71
CA ALA A 113 -11.21 -1.62 12.65
C ALA A 113 -10.48 -0.39 13.19
N PHE A 114 -9.49 0.07 12.43
CA PHE A 114 -8.60 1.19 12.76
C PHE A 114 -7.75 0.97 14.01
N TRP A 115 -7.51 -0.29 14.41
CA TRP A 115 -6.61 -0.63 15.51
C TRP A 115 -5.20 -0.07 15.30
N GLU A 116 -4.73 -0.01 14.05
CA GLU A 116 -3.43 0.54 13.68
C GLU A 116 -3.22 2.01 14.11
N ASP A 117 -4.30 2.75 14.41
CA ASP A 117 -4.21 4.11 14.92
C ASP A 117 -3.60 4.21 16.33
N ASN A 118 -3.59 3.12 17.10
CA ASN A 118 -2.96 3.09 18.43
C ASN A 118 -1.47 3.46 18.37
N PHE A 119 -0.83 3.21 17.22
CA PHE A 119 0.60 3.42 17.02
C PHE A 119 0.94 4.76 16.37
N LEU A 120 -0.05 5.62 16.07
CA LEU A 120 0.23 6.98 15.61
C LEU A 120 1.07 7.71 16.65
N ASN A 121 1.88 8.68 16.21
CA ASN A 121 2.78 9.53 17.02
C ASN A 121 3.97 8.82 17.72
N GLY A 122 4.18 7.53 17.48
CA GLY A 122 5.38 6.81 17.94
C GLY A 122 5.45 6.57 19.44
N LYS A 123 4.37 6.78 20.20
CA LYS A 123 4.34 6.53 21.65
C LYS A 123 4.25 5.06 22.03
N GLN A 124 3.79 4.21 21.10
CA GLN A 124 3.64 2.78 21.30
C GLN A 124 4.51 2.03 20.30
N VAL A 125 5.16 0.96 20.78
CA VAL A 125 5.94 0.04 19.94
C VAL A 125 5.00 -1.04 19.43
N LEU A 126 4.96 -1.23 18.13
CA LEU A 126 4.34 -2.40 17.50
C LEU A 126 5.40 -3.48 17.33
N ARG A 127 5.17 -4.67 17.88
CA ARG A 127 6.04 -5.84 17.65
C ARG A 127 5.36 -6.81 16.71
N ILE A 128 6.14 -7.33 15.75
CA ILE A 128 5.72 -8.41 14.87
C ILE A 128 6.86 -9.42 14.84
N GLY A 129 6.65 -10.59 15.46
CA GLY A 129 7.74 -11.50 15.77
C GLY A 129 8.85 -10.81 16.57
N ASP A 130 10.08 -10.86 16.06
CA ASP A 130 11.24 -10.22 16.71
C ASP A 130 11.47 -8.76 16.30
N LEU A 131 10.71 -8.26 15.32
CA LEU A 131 10.85 -6.89 14.83
C LEU A 131 10.00 -5.90 15.62
N GLN A 132 10.52 -4.68 15.73
CA GLN A 132 9.87 -3.58 16.44
C GLN A 132 9.72 -2.38 15.50
N PHE A 133 8.51 -1.87 15.42
CA PHE A 133 8.14 -0.72 14.61
C PHE A 133 7.59 0.39 15.50
N LEU A 134 7.85 1.63 15.11
CA LEU A 134 7.17 2.81 15.64
C LEU A 134 6.25 3.34 14.55
N GLY A 135 4.96 3.49 14.87
CA GLY A 135 4.05 4.20 13.96
C GLY A 135 4.35 5.69 13.98
N THR A 136 4.20 6.35 12.83
CA THR A 136 4.50 7.77 12.68
C THR A 136 3.20 8.56 12.50
N THR A 137 2.60 8.46 11.32
CA THR A 137 1.38 9.17 10.94
C THR A 137 0.40 8.25 10.22
N SER A 138 -0.87 8.66 10.15
CA SER A 138 -1.85 7.93 9.34
C SER A 138 -1.63 8.27 7.87
N SER A 139 -1.51 7.26 7.00
CA SER A 139 -1.08 7.46 5.62
C SER A 139 -2.07 8.32 4.85
N ARG A 140 -1.60 9.46 4.32
CA ARG A 140 -2.39 10.31 3.43
C ARG A 140 -2.71 9.56 2.15
N ARG A 141 -4.00 9.46 1.81
CA ARG A 141 -4.42 8.77 0.59
C ARG A 141 -4.50 9.76 -0.57
N CYS A 142 -3.86 9.40 -1.68
CA CYS A 142 -3.87 10.18 -2.91
C CYS A 142 -5.04 9.75 -3.81
N VAL A 143 -4.98 10.07 -5.11
CA VAL A 143 -6.00 9.68 -6.09
C VAL A 143 -6.01 8.16 -6.37
N VAL A 144 -4.91 7.44 -6.13
CA VAL A 144 -4.79 6.02 -6.53
C VAL A 144 -5.91 5.15 -5.96
N PRO A 145 -6.27 5.20 -4.66
CA PRO A 145 -7.35 4.38 -4.13
C PRO A 145 -8.73 4.70 -4.70
N THR A 146 -8.91 5.87 -5.32
CA THR A 146 -10.20 6.27 -5.91
C THR A 146 -10.46 5.59 -7.24
N ARG A 147 -9.50 4.84 -7.80
CA ARG A 147 -9.64 4.13 -9.06
C ARG A 147 -9.79 2.64 -8.82
N ASP A 148 -10.62 2.01 -9.63
CA ASP A 148 -10.73 0.57 -9.68
C ASP A 148 -9.37 -0.07 -10.03
N PRO A 149 -8.88 -1.05 -9.25
CA PRO A 149 -7.55 -1.60 -9.45
C PRO A 149 -7.40 -2.34 -10.79
N ASP A 150 -8.50 -2.88 -11.33
CA ASP A 150 -8.51 -3.63 -12.58
C ASP A 150 -8.65 -2.72 -13.79
N SER A 151 -9.65 -1.85 -13.80
CA SER A 151 -9.97 -1.01 -14.97
C SER A 151 -9.27 0.35 -14.95
N GLY A 152 -8.92 0.85 -13.77
CA GLY A 152 -8.47 2.23 -13.59
C GLY A 152 -9.59 3.28 -13.57
N GLU A 153 -10.85 2.86 -13.75
CA GLU A 153 -12.00 3.76 -13.76
C GLU A 153 -12.19 4.39 -12.38
N PRO A 154 -12.49 5.70 -12.31
CA PRO A 154 -12.73 6.36 -11.05
C PRO A 154 -14.02 5.85 -10.41
N THR A 155 -13.95 5.54 -9.12
CA THR A 155 -15.12 5.25 -8.30
C THR A 155 -15.72 6.56 -7.79
N PRO A 156 -16.97 6.90 -8.16
CA PRO A 156 -17.60 8.15 -7.76
C PRO A 156 -17.60 8.34 -6.24
N ASP A 157 -17.35 9.57 -5.81
CA ASP A 157 -17.36 9.98 -4.41
C ASP A 157 -16.45 9.18 -3.45
N PHE A 158 -15.55 8.30 -3.92
CA PHE A 158 -14.74 7.43 -3.05
C PHE A 158 -14.02 8.19 -1.93
N ALA A 159 -13.24 9.23 -2.29
CA ALA A 159 -12.49 10.01 -1.30
C ALA A 159 -13.41 10.80 -0.36
N LYS A 160 -14.57 11.25 -0.85
CA LYS A 160 -15.57 11.99 -0.06
C LYS A 160 -16.23 11.05 0.96
N THR A 161 -16.65 9.88 0.53
CA THR A 161 -17.25 8.84 1.38
C THR A 161 -16.26 8.38 2.44
N VAL A 162 -15.03 8.02 2.07
CA VAL A 162 -13.99 7.61 3.03
C VAL A 162 -13.74 8.74 4.04
N ARG A 163 -13.56 9.98 3.59
CA ARG A 163 -13.34 11.12 4.50
C ARG A 163 -14.49 11.29 5.50
N ALA A 164 -15.74 11.32 5.03
CA ALA A 164 -16.90 11.54 5.88
C ALA A 164 -17.10 10.38 6.87
N ARG A 165 -17.04 9.14 6.40
CA ARG A 165 -17.20 7.96 7.25
C ARG A 165 -16.08 7.85 8.27
N ARG A 166 -14.83 8.03 7.85
CA ARG A 166 -13.66 7.99 8.73
C ARG A 166 -13.73 9.03 9.84
N GLU A 167 -14.22 10.23 9.56
CA GLU A 167 -14.46 11.26 10.57
C GLU A 167 -15.56 10.87 11.56
N GLN A 168 -16.66 10.32 11.07
CA GLN A 168 -17.82 9.92 11.86
C GLN A 168 -17.54 8.71 12.75
N THR A 169 -16.69 7.79 12.29
CA THR A 169 -16.38 6.52 12.97
C THR A 169 -14.97 6.52 13.55
N LEU A 170 -14.41 7.69 13.86
CA LEU A 170 -13.09 7.79 14.46
C LEU A 170 -13.10 7.11 15.84
N PRO A 171 -12.30 6.06 16.07
CA PRO A 171 -12.25 5.40 17.37
C PRO A 171 -11.73 6.32 18.49
N ALA A 172 -12.07 5.97 19.73
CA ALA A 172 -11.64 6.73 20.90
C ALA A 172 -10.11 6.72 21.13
N TRP A 173 -9.41 5.69 20.65
CA TRP A 173 -7.95 5.60 20.74
C TRP A 173 -7.22 6.42 19.67
N SER A 174 -7.92 6.87 18.63
CA SER A 174 -7.33 7.61 17.54
C SER A 174 -7.20 9.08 17.93
N ASP A 175 -5.97 9.56 18.09
CA ASP A 175 -5.71 10.96 18.39
C ASP A 175 -6.13 11.84 17.21
N ARG A 176 -7.30 12.49 17.33
CA ARG A 176 -7.88 13.37 16.31
C ARG A 176 -6.92 14.47 15.85
N SER A 177 -6.00 14.92 16.70
CA SER A 177 -5.02 15.96 16.35
C SER A 177 -4.01 15.50 15.29
N GLN A 178 -3.87 14.19 15.06
CA GLN A 178 -3.03 13.61 14.00
C GLN A 178 -3.68 13.70 12.60
N PHE A 179 -4.93 14.16 12.51
CA PHE A 179 -5.71 14.21 11.28
C PHE A 179 -6.03 15.66 10.90
N ASP A 180 -5.29 16.21 9.93
CA ASP A 180 -5.64 17.47 9.27
C ASP A 180 -6.79 17.32 8.24
N HIS A 181 -7.05 16.10 7.80
CA HIS A 181 -8.23 15.66 7.09
C HIS A 181 -8.42 14.14 7.30
N PHE A 182 -9.62 13.64 7.01
CA PHE A 182 -9.97 12.24 7.27
C PHE A 182 -9.83 11.29 6.08
N PHE A 183 -9.31 11.75 4.93
CA PHE A 183 -8.88 10.84 3.85
C PHE A 183 -7.49 10.24 4.13
N ARG A 184 -7.40 9.51 5.24
CA ARG A 184 -6.20 8.86 5.77
C ARG A 184 -6.56 7.49 6.30
N LEU A 185 -5.77 6.48 5.93
CA LEU A 185 -5.98 5.07 6.26
C LEU A 185 -4.63 4.38 6.37
N ALA A 186 -4.50 3.35 7.20
CA ALA A 186 -3.25 2.72 7.61
C ALA A 186 -2.32 3.64 8.43
N THR A 187 -1.32 3.02 9.04
CA THR A 187 -0.25 3.69 9.79
C THR A 187 1.08 3.51 9.07
N ASN A 188 1.75 4.63 8.78
CA ASN A 188 3.13 4.65 8.32
C ASN A 188 4.05 4.29 9.50
N THR A 189 5.17 3.62 9.23
CA THR A 189 6.08 3.18 10.31
C THR A 189 7.54 3.48 10.02
N VAL A 190 8.35 3.35 11.05
CA VAL A 190 9.80 3.22 10.99
C VAL A 190 10.23 2.02 11.82
N LEU A 191 11.39 1.43 11.52
CA LEU A 191 12.02 0.49 12.45
C LEU A 191 12.41 1.23 13.73
N ALA A 192 12.18 0.60 14.88
CA ALA A 192 12.66 1.13 16.15
C ALA A 192 14.20 1.23 16.15
N THR A 193 14.76 2.20 16.87
CA THR A 193 16.21 2.55 16.82
C THR A 193 17.12 1.37 17.15
N ASP A 194 16.69 0.46 18.03
CA ASP A 194 17.48 -0.71 18.45
C ASP A 194 17.19 -1.97 17.61
N CYS A 195 16.43 -1.83 16.51
CA CYS A 195 16.08 -2.94 15.63
C CYS A 195 17.02 -2.95 14.41
N HIS A 196 17.80 -4.03 14.25
CA HIS A 196 18.75 -4.20 13.14
C HIS A 196 18.11 -4.81 11.87
N GLY A 197 16.79 -4.75 11.76
CA GLY A 197 16.03 -5.44 10.72
C GLY A 197 15.95 -6.95 10.93
N GLY A 198 15.30 -7.65 10.01
CA GLY A 198 15.12 -9.10 10.09
C GLY A 198 13.96 -9.56 9.19
N THR A 199 13.51 -10.79 9.42
CA THR A 199 12.42 -11.40 8.66
C THR A 199 11.20 -11.57 9.54
N ILE A 200 10.05 -11.15 9.01
CA ILE A 200 8.73 -11.51 9.53
C ILE A 200 8.03 -12.41 8.51
N LYS A 201 7.08 -13.20 8.98
CA LYS A 201 6.27 -14.10 8.16
C LYS A 201 4.81 -14.06 8.60
N VAL A 202 3.93 -14.47 7.70
CA VAL A 202 2.51 -14.64 8.02
C VAL A 202 2.37 -15.61 9.19
N GLY A 203 1.61 -15.21 10.20
CA GLY A 203 1.38 -15.98 11.42
C GLY A 203 2.31 -15.64 12.58
N ASP A 204 3.27 -14.73 12.40
CA ASP A 204 4.02 -14.18 13.53
C ASP A 204 3.10 -13.44 14.51
N GLU A 205 3.44 -13.51 15.79
CA GLU A 205 2.68 -12.86 16.87
C GLU A 205 2.81 -11.33 16.78
N VAL A 206 1.72 -10.65 17.14
CA VAL A 206 1.60 -9.19 17.11
C VAL A 206 1.26 -8.69 18.51
N THR A 207 2.08 -7.78 19.05
CA THR A 207 1.90 -7.18 20.39
C THR A 207 2.22 -5.70 20.40
#